data_AF-A0A2W6AFK7-F1
#
_entry.id   AF-A0A2W6AFK7-F1
#
_cell.length_a   1.000
_cell.length_b   1.000
_cell.length_c   1.000
_cell.angle_alpha   90.00
_cell.angle_beta   90.00
_cell.angle_gamma   90.00
#
_symmetry.space_group_name_H-M   'P 1'
#
loop_
_entity.id
_entity.type
_entity.pdbx_description
1 polymer ?
#
loop_
_entity_poly.entity_id
_entity_poly.type
_entity_poly.pdbx_seq_one_letter_code
_entity_poly.pdbx_strand_id
1 'polypeptide(L)'
;MPERSRFNRRRRNPTFAINLLRQLVLRHLDLAECGLLVIDSWLLLVVGFHLAPGDTGDWGKQEVSYGCCASKKQIIYGYKLHLLMTLSGVIVDFSLAPANESDLAVGAEMMHELCQRTVIGDKGYV
;
A
#
# COMPACT_ATOMS: atom_id res chain seq x y z
N MET A 1 4.53 -30.89 3.64
CA MET A 1 4.03 -29.50 3.75
C MET A 1 4.44 -28.95 5.11
N PRO A 2 5.08 -27.77 5.22
CA PRO A 2 5.46 -27.23 6.52
C PRO A 2 4.22 -26.94 7.38
N GLU A 3 4.31 -27.26 8.67
CA GLU A 3 3.29 -27.00 9.67
C GLU A 3 2.95 -25.49 9.73
N ARG A 4 1.66 -25.14 9.80
CA ARG A 4 1.14 -23.75 9.73
C ARG A 4 1.89 -22.76 10.64
N SER A 5 2.30 -23.21 11.83
CA SER A 5 3.08 -22.42 12.79
C SER A 5 4.49 -22.04 12.27
N ARG A 6 5.20 -22.97 11.62
CA ARG A 6 6.53 -22.71 11.05
C ARG A 6 6.46 -21.80 9.83
N PHE A 7 5.43 -21.97 9.00
CA PHE A 7 5.18 -21.09 7.85
C PHE A 7 4.91 -19.66 8.30
N ASN A 8 3.98 -19.46 9.25
CA ASN A 8 3.64 -18.12 9.77
C ASN A 8 4.82 -17.42 10.45
N ARG A 9 5.71 -18.18 11.12
CA ARG A 9 6.90 -17.61 11.76
C ARG A 9 7.94 -17.13 10.75
N ARG A 10 8.17 -17.89 9.68
CA ARG A 10 9.08 -17.48 8.58
C ARG A 10 8.52 -16.31 7.78
N ARG A 11 7.20 -16.21 7.66
CA ARG A 11 6.50 -15.14 6.91
C ARG A 11 6.50 -13.78 7.62
N ARG A 12 6.79 -13.73 8.92
CA ARG A 12 6.72 -12.49 9.73
C ARG A 12 7.91 -11.54 9.56
N ASN A 13 9.02 -12.00 9.00
CA ASN A 13 10.27 -11.21 8.94
C ASN A 13 10.86 -10.91 7.53
N PRO A 14 10.32 -11.35 6.38
CA PRO A 14 10.98 -11.12 5.10
C PRO A 14 10.68 -9.74 4.50
N THR A 15 9.75 -8.95 5.06
CA THR A 15 9.34 -7.66 4.46
C THR A 15 10.52 -6.72 4.22
N PHE A 16 11.41 -6.60 5.20
CA PHE A 16 12.63 -5.80 5.05
C PHE A 16 13.52 -6.31 3.92
N ALA A 17 13.79 -7.62 3.88
CA ALA A 17 14.63 -8.23 2.85
C ALA A 17 14.03 -8.11 1.45
N ILE A 18 12.70 -8.28 1.33
CA ILE A 18 11.97 -8.11 0.06
C ILE A 18 12.05 -6.66 -0.41
N ASN A 19 11.83 -5.69 0.49
CA ASN A 19 11.92 -4.28 0.13
C ASN A 19 13.35 -3.87 -0.26
N LEU A 20 14.36 -4.38 0.47
CA LEU A 20 15.76 -4.16 0.13
C LEU A 20 16.09 -4.74 -1.26
N LEU A 21 15.65 -5.97 -1.54
CA LEU A 21 15.86 -6.59 -2.84
C LEU A 21 15.19 -5.79 -3.97
N ARG A 22 13.95 -5.34 -3.75
CA ARG A 22 13.23 -4.44 -4.67
C ARG A 22 14.06 -3.18 -4.97
N GLN A 23 14.53 -2.49 -3.92
CA GLN A 23 15.34 -1.28 -4.07
C GLN A 23 16.69 -1.54 -4.77
N LEU A 24 17.29 -2.72 -4.58
CA LEU A 24 18.52 -3.11 -5.29
C LEU A 24 18.23 -3.34 -6.78
N VAL A 25 17.17 -4.07 -7.11
CA VAL A 25 16.77 -4.34 -8.50
C VAL A 25 16.41 -3.05 -9.23
N LEU A 26 15.65 -2.16 -8.59
CA LEU A 26 15.29 -0.85 -9.16
C LEU A 26 16.53 0.00 -9.50
N ARG A 27 17.54 0.00 -8.63
CA ARG A 27 18.80 0.70 -8.85
C ARG A 27 19.65 0.04 -9.93
N HIS A 28 19.77 -1.29 -9.93
CA HIS A 28 20.61 -2.01 -10.89
C HIS A 28 20.08 -1.96 -12.32
N LEU A 29 18.76 -1.87 -12.50
CA LEU A 29 18.13 -1.87 -13.81
C LEU A 29 17.82 -0.46 -14.33
N ASP A 30 18.22 0.59 -13.60
CA ASP A 30 17.91 2.00 -13.90
C ASP A 30 16.40 2.30 -14.07
N LEU A 31 15.56 1.38 -13.59
CA LEU A 31 14.09 1.50 -13.65
C LEU A 31 13.56 2.55 -12.67
N ALA A 32 14.41 2.94 -11.71
CA ALA A 32 14.11 4.03 -10.82
C ALA A 32 14.19 5.39 -11.50
N GLU A 33 14.88 5.61 -12.63
CA GLU A 33 15.12 6.96 -13.18
C GLU A 33 14.08 7.42 -14.22
N CYS A 34 12.85 6.92 -14.13
CA CYS A 34 11.73 7.47 -14.91
C CYS A 34 11.29 8.84 -14.40
N GLY A 35 11.36 9.86 -15.26
CA GLY A 35 10.84 11.21 -14.99
C GLY A 35 9.31 11.31 -14.94
N LEU A 36 8.61 10.27 -15.38
CA LEU A 36 7.15 10.17 -15.35
C LEU A 36 6.69 8.92 -14.59
N LEU A 37 5.87 9.11 -13.56
CA LEU A 37 5.31 8.06 -12.71
C LEU A 37 3.79 8.16 -12.64
N VAL A 38 3.15 7.08 -12.22
CA VAL A 38 1.72 6.97 -11.95
C VAL A 38 1.50 6.61 -10.50
N ILE A 39 0.54 7.26 -9.85
CA ILE A 39 0.09 6.93 -8.50
C ILE A 39 -1.38 6.50 -8.53
N ASP A 40 -1.69 5.40 -7.84
CA ASP A 40 -3.06 4.90 -7.69
C ASP A 40 -3.25 4.23 -6.31
N SER A 41 -4.49 4.20 -5.82
CA SER A 41 -4.83 3.56 -4.54
C SER A 41 -5.78 2.38 -4.72
N TRP A 42 -5.56 1.31 -3.95
CA TRP A 42 -6.44 0.15 -3.90
C TRP A 42 -6.81 -0.22 -2.47
N LEU A 43 -8.11 -0.39 -2.23
CA LEU A 43 -8.67 -0.86 -0.97
C LEU A 43 -8.33 -2.32 -0.69
N LEU A 44 -7.70 -2.57 0.45
CA LEU A 44 -7.42 -3.89 1.00
C LEU A 44 -8.34 -4.17 2.18
N LEU A 45 -9.33 -5.03 1.94
CA LEU A 45 -10.27 -5.49 2.96
C LEU A 45 -9.58 -6.47 3.92
N VAL A 46 -9.55 -6.14 5.21
CA VAL A 46 -9.00 -7.03 6.25
C VAL A 46 -10.08 -8.00 6.73
N VAL A 47 -11.28 -7.47 6.98
CA VAL A 47 -12.48 -8.24 7.32
C VAL A 47 -13.68 -7.62 6.62
N GLY A 48 -14.65 -8.44 6.20
CA GLY A 48 -15.93 -7.91 5.71
C GLY A 48 -16.60 -7.07 6.78
N PHE A 49 -17.09 -5.86 6.45
CA PHE A 49 -17.63 -4.89 7.41
C PHE A 49 -18.61 -5.51 8.43
N HIS A 50 -19.48 -6.44 8.01
CA HIS A 50 -20.46 -7.11 8.88
C HIS A 50 -19.85 -8.07 9.92
N LEU A 51 -18.58 -8.45 9.77
CA LEU A 51 -17.87 -9.36 10.65
C LEU A 51 -16.90 -8.62 11.58
N ALA A 52 -16.57 -7.35 11.29
CA ALA A 52 -15.67 -6.53 12.11
C ALA A 52 -16.13 -6.33 13.57
N PRO A 53 -17.44 -6.17 13.88
CA PRO A 53 -17.89 -6.05 15.28
C PRO A 53 -17.75 -7.34 16.11
N GLY A 54 -17.63 -8.50 15.46
CA GLY A 54 -17.57 -9.81 16.11
C GLY A 54 -16.19 -10.47 16.07
N ASP A 55 -15.19 -9.83 15.48
CA ASP A 55 -13.86 -10.41 15.33
C ASP A 55 -12.97 -10.14 16.54
N THR A 56 -12.43 -11.20 17.13
CA THR A 56 -11.54 -11.18 18.31
C THR A 56 -10.07 -10.96 17.97
N GLY A 57 -9.75 -10.66 16.71
CA GLY A 57 -8.38 -10.37 16.28
C GLY A 57 -7.83 -9.10 16.94
N ASP A 58 -6.55 -9.11 17.30
CA ASP A 58 -5.81 -7.98 17.89
C ASP A 58 -5.48 -6.90 16.82
N TRP A 59 -6.50 -6.50 16.04
CA TRP A 59 -6.41 -5.57 14.92
C TRP A 59 -6.09 -4.14 15.36
N GLY A 60 -6.44 -3.80 16.61
CA GLY A 60 -6.14 -2.50 17.21
C GLY A 60 -4.63 -2.18 17.30
N LYS A 61 -3.76 -3.19 17.23
CA LYS A 61 -2.30 -3.02 17.19
C LYS A 61 -1.70 -2.86 15.79
N GLN A 62 -2.53 -2.95 14.73
CA GLN A 62 -2.08 -2.91 13.34
C GLN A 62 -2.58 -1.68 12.58
N GLU A 63 -3.12 -0.66 13.25
CA GLU A 63 -3.63 0.57 12.61
C GLU A 63 -4.75 0.31 11.56
N VAL A 64 -5.48 -0.79 11.70
CA VAL A 64 -6.66 -1.07 10.84
C VAL A 64 -7.76 -0.08 11.18
N SER A 65 -8.37 0.53 10.15
CA SER A 65 -9.42 1.53 10.36
C SER A 65 -10.60 1.35 9.40
N TYR A 66 -11.69 2.06 9.70
CA TYR A 66 -12.86 2.13 8.83
C TYR A 66 -12.64 3.18 7.74
N GLY A 67 -12.88 2.81 6.49
CA GLY A 67 -12.85 3.72 5.35
C GLY A 67 -14.13 3.67 4.53
N CYS A 68 -14.33 4.67 3.69
CA CYS A 68 -15.46 4.72 2.77
C CYS A 68 -14.98 4.78 1.32
N CYS A 69 -15.45 3.85 0.50
CA CYS A 69 -15.32 3.90 -0.95
C CYS A 69 -16.57 4.58 -1.53
N ALA A 70 -16.48 5.88 -1.79
CA ALA A 70 -17.61 6.66 -2.29
C ALA A 70 -18.14 6.14 -3.64
N SER A 71 -17.24 5.77 -4.55
CA SER A 71 -17.60 5.24 -5.88
C SER A 71 -18.38 3.93 -5.82
N LYS A 72 -18.11 3.09 -4.81
CA LYS A 72 -18.79 1.79 -4.59
C LYS A 72 -19.86 1.84 -3.50
N LYS A 73 -20.10 3.02 -2.89
CA LYS A 73 -20.97 3.20 -1.70
C LYS A 73 -20.72 2.14 -0.63
N GLN A 74 -19.46 1.80 -0.38
CA GLN A 74 -19.07 0.70 0.48
C GLN A 74 -18.22 1.19 1.63
N ILE A 75 -18.57 0.79 2.86
CA ILE A 75 -17.73 0.95 4.04
C ILE A 75 -16.82 -0.27 4.13
N ILE A 76 -15.54 -0.03 4.36
CA ILE A 76 -14.51 -1.05 4.51
C ILE A 76 -13.90 -0.98 5.91
N TYR A 77 -13.43 -2.12 6.42
CA TYR A 77 -12.55 -2.19 7.57
C TYR A 77 -11.22 -2.78 7.08
N GLY A 78 -10.18 -1.95 7.01
CA GLY A 78 -8.94 -2.35 6.35
C GLY A 78 -7.97 -1.21 6.08
N TYR A 79 -7.30 -1.31 4.92
CA TYR A 79 -6.26 -0.38 4.49
C TYR A 79 -6.50 0.10 3.05
N LYS A 80 -5.76 1.12 2.67
CA LYS A 80 -5.50 1.54 1.30
C LYS A 80 -4.04 1.27 0.95
N LEU A 81 -3.81 0.54 -0.13
CA LEU A 81 -2.50 0.36 -0.73
C LEU A 81 -2.31 1.42 -1.80
N HIS A 82 -1.40 2.35 -1.57
CA HIS A 82 -0.97 3.34 -2.53
C HIS A 82 0.24 2.80 -3.28
N LEU A 83 0.19 2.80 -4.60
CA LEU A 83 1.27 2.34 -5.46
C LEU A 83 1.80 3.49 -6.29
N LEU A 84 3.12 3.67 -6.27
CA LEU A 84 3.83 4.54 -7.17
C LEU A 84 4.60 3.70 -8.18
N MET A 85 4.32 3.86 -9.46
CA MET A 85 4.87 3.01 -10.50
C MET A 85 5.27 3.75 -11.77
N THR A 86 6.17 3.15 -12.53
CA THR A 86 6.49 3.60 -13.89
C THR A 86 5.31 3.29 -14.84
N LEU A 87 5.31 3.91 -16.02
CA LEU A 87 4.35 3.56 -17.09
C LEU A 87 4.47 2.12 -17.60
N SER A 88 5.62 1.47 -17.40
CA SER A 88 5.82 0.06 -17.70
C SER A 88 5.30 -0.88 -16.61
N GLY A 89 4.71 -0.34 -15.53
CA GLY A 89 4.14 -1.12 -14.43
C GLY A 89 5.15 -1.54 -13.36
N VAL A 90 6.33 -0.94 -13.32
CA VAL A 90 7.35 -1.23 -12.29
C VAL A 90 7.02 -0.44 -11.03
N ILE A 91 6.87 -1.12 -9.89
CA ILE A 91 6.57 -0.50 -8.60
C ILE A 91 7.83 0.18 -8.04
N VAL A 92 7.86 1.51 -8.13
CA VAL A 92 8.95 2.36 -7.62
C VAL A 92 8.80 2.59 -6.13
N ASP A 93 7.58 2.73 -5.63
CA ASP A 93 7.32 2.73 -4.20
C ASP A 93 5.88 2.35 -3.85
N PHE A 94 5.61 2.07 -2.58
CA PHE A 94 4.27 1.76 -2.10
C PHE A 94 4.09 2.15 -0.64
N SER A 95 2.87 2.54 -0.27
CA SER A 95 2.47 2.78 1.12
C SER A 95 1.19 2.01 1.45
N LEU A 96 1.12 1.49 2.67
CA LEU A 96 -0.07 0.85 3.20
C LEU A 96 -0.64 1.74 4.30
N ALA A 97 -1.70 2.48 3.98
CA ALA A 97 -2.32 3.44 4.88
C ALA A 97 -3.62 2.89 5.48
N PRO A 98 -4.01 3.28 6.69
CA PRO A 98 -5.34 3.00 7.24
C PRO A 98 -6.46 3.48 6.30
N ALA A 99 -7.58 2.76 6.23
CA ALA A 99 -8.61 3.06 5.24
C ALA A 99 -9.30 4.43 5.39
N ASN A 100 -9.18 5.08 6.54
CA ASN A 100 -9.67 6.44 6.79
C ASN A 100 -8.75 7.54 6.26
N GLU A 101 -7.50 7.22 5.91
CA GLU A 101 -6.56 8.20 5.39
C GLU A 101 -6.97 8.69 4.00
N SER A 102 -6.76 9.99 3.75
CA SER A 102 -7.05 10.59 2.45
C SER A 102 -5.92 10.29 1.46
N ASP A 103 -6.28 10.05 0.20
CA ASP A 103 -5.29 9.70 -0.83
C ASP A 103 -4.29 10.85 -1.07
N LEU A 104 -4.76 12.09 -0.99
CA LEU A 104 -3.94 13.30 -1.03
C LEU A 104 -2.86 13.33 0.07
N ALA A 105 -3.23 13.06 1.33
CA ALA A 105 -2.28 13.10 2.44
C ALA A 105 -1.18 12.03 2.28
N VAL A 106 -1.57 10.80 1.97
CA VAL A 106 -0.62 9.70 1.77
C VAL A 106 0.24 9.94 0.54
N GLY A 107 -0.36 10.43 -0.56
CA GLY A 107 0.37 10.78 -1.77
C GLY A 107 1.40 11.88 -1.54
N ALA A 108 1.05 12.93 -0.80
CA ALA A 108 1.98 14.01 -0.47
C ALA A 108 3.20 13.50 0.31
N GLU A 109 3.01 12.59 1.26
CA GLU A 109 4.09 11.95 2.00
C GLU A 109 4.98 11.09 1.08
N MET A 110 4.37 10.22 0.26
CA MET A 110 5.10 9.36 -0.68
C MET A 110 5.91 10.14 -1.72
N MET A 111 5.44 11.32 -2.11
CA MET A 111 6.06 12.15 -3.13
C MET A 111 7.07 13.17 -2.58
N HIS A 112 7.21 13.27 -1.25
CA HIS A 112 8.04 14.29 -0.60
C HIS A 112 9.50 14.27 -1.07
N GLU A 113 10.05 13.09 -1.36
CA GLU A 113 11.45 12.91 -1.79
C GLU A 113 11.64 12.82 -3.31
N LEU A 114 10.54 12.88 -4.10
CA LEU A 114 10.56 12.71 -5.57
C LEU A 114 10.86 14.01 -6.32
N CYS A 115 11.76 14.84 -5.80
CA CYS A 115 12.19 16.07 -6.46
C CYS A 115 12.58 15.78 -7.92
N GLN A 116 12.00 16.53 -8.86
CA GLN A 116 12.21 16.45 -10.32
C GLN A 116 11.43 15.38 -11.11
N ARG A 117 10.37 14.79 -10.54
CA ARG A 117 9.49 13.85 -11.26
C ARG A 117 8.10 14.39 -11.47
N THR A 118 7.50 14.05 -12.61
CA THR A 118 6.07 14.24 -12.86
C THR A 118 5.33 12.98 -12.41
N VAL A 119 4.33 13.15 -11.56
CA VAL A 119 3.45 12.06 -11.11
C VAL A 119 2.04 12.31 -11.64
N ILE A 120 1.47 11.33 -12.32
CA ILE A 120 0.08 11.33 -12.77
C ILE A 120 -0.74 10.52 -11.77
N GLY A 121 -1.80 11.12 -11.23
CA GLY A 121 -2.76 10.45 -10.35
C GLY A 121 -4.19 10.76 -10.75
N ASP A 122 -5.13 10.05 -10.14
CA ASP A 122 -6.54 10.42 -10.22
C ASP A 122 -6.85 11.66 -9.37
N LYS A 123 -8.13 12.06 -9.36
CA LYS A 123 -8.58 13.23 -8.60
C LYS A 123 -8.45 13.06 -7.07
N GLY A 124 -8.28 11.84 -6.56
CA GLY A 124 -8.07 11.60 -5.13
C GLY A 124 -6.76 12.20 -4.60
N TYR A 125 -5.79 12.46 -5.49
CA TYR A 125 -4.47 12.99 -5.17
C TYR A 125 -4.32 14.50 -5.43
N VAL A 126 -5.41 15.23 -5.70
CA VAL A 126 -5.42 16.68 -5.99
C VAL A 126 -6.38 17.43 -5.08
#